data_AF-A0A355G1H3-F1
#
_entry.id   AF-A0A355G1H3-F1
#
_cell.length_a   1.000
_cell.length_b   1.000
_cell.length_c   1.000
_cell.angle_alpha   90.00
_cell.angle_beta   90.00
_cell.angle_gamma   90.00
#
_symmetry.space_group_name_H-M   'P 1'
#
loop_
_entity.id
_entity.type
_entity.pdbx_description
1 polymer ?
#
loop_
_entity_poly.entity_id
_entity_poly.type
_entity_poly.pdbx_seq_one_letter_code
_entity_poly.pdbx_strand_id
1 'polypeptide(L)'
;MQITKMNLKPFYALWLVMTAAYAVWMAFFLKFDTYPGNETGINGSVGRYIAWGIFSVVALLLFQLYIKLFFGEKKPGKGLRLFCLINLLFGFAFITWYGFFRNPLELTASMIGLEFPWHFKMWGLFASLSIFTNVLYAYRMDNYCGKLGITCGSIGCAAIFVTINVPSAGEDLILNSLRCMSHWTGALLFAFLGAGSIVIFLLHKTREKNIRYTIVTVLFGAVLALMLVLLVTVGKNGLIESLPMWAAYLVLFLINFTGLFRTKESPVLEQPKEAVTK
;
A
#
# COMPACT_ATOMS: atom_id res chain seq x y z
N MET A 1 -29.26 2.00 -8.23
CA MET A 1 -28.27 0.98 -7.84
C MET A 1 -28.17 0.92 -6.32
N GLN A 2 -28.74 -0.14 -5.73
CA GLN A 2 -28.73 -0.39 -4.29
C GLN A 2 -27.32 -0.81 -3.85
N ILE A 3 -26.86 -0.24 -2.75
CA ILE A 3 -25.50 -0.42 -2.25
C ILE A 3 -25.50 -1.56 -1.23
N THR A 4 -24.61 -2.54 -1.38
CA THR A 4 -24.49 -3.62 -0.41
C THR A 4 -23.88 -3.11 0.90
N LYS A 5 -24.61 -3.26 2.02
CA LYS A 5 -24.11 -2.94 3.37
C LYS A 5 -23.24 -4.09 3.87
N MET A 6 -22.05 -3.76 4.39
CA MET A 6 -21.09 -4.73 4.90
C MET A 6 -21.02 -4.67 6.43
N ASN A 7 -20.96 -5.82 7.09
CA ASN A 7 -20.66 -5.87 8.53
C ASN A 7 -19.17 -5.56 8.75
N LEU A 8 -18.89 -4.42 9.38
CA LEU A 8 -17.53 -3.91 9.56
C LEU A 8 -16.83 -4.42 10.83
N LYS A 9 -17.56 -5.01 11.78
CA LYS A 9 -17.02 -5.46 13.08
C LYS A 9 -15.78 -6.36 12.95
N PRO A 10 -15.74 -7.36 12.05
CA PRO A 10 -14.56 -8.23 11.92
C PRO A 10 -13.30 -7.48 11.48
N PHE A 11 -13.45 -6.45 10.64
CA PHE A 11 -12.31 -5.65 10.17
C PHE A 11 -11.78 -4.73 11.26
N TYR A 12 -12.64 -4.16 12.10
CA TYR A 12 -12.19 -3.39 13.27
C TYR A 12 -11.44 -4.28 14.26
N ALA A 13 -11.95 -5.48 14.53
CA ALA A 13 -11.24 -6.46 15.37
C ALA A 13 -9.87 -6.81 14.77
N LEU A 14 -9.79 -7.06 13.46
CA LEU A 14 -8.53 -7.32 12.76
C LEU A 14 -7.53 -6.18 12.94
N TRP A 15 -7.92 -4.93 12.67
CA TRP A 15 -7.05 -3.77 12.83
C TRP A 15 -6.60 -3.56 14.27
N LEU A 16 -7.48 -3.79 15.25
CA LEU A 16 -7.12 -3.70 16.67
C LEU A 16 -6.10 -4.76 17.07
N VAL A 17 -6.27 -6.02 16.63
CA VAL A 17 -5.32 -7.10 16.90
C VAL A 17 -3.97 -6.83 16.23
N MET A 18 -3.97 -6.43 14.96
CA MET A 18 -2.73 -6.10 14.24
C MET A 18 -2.00 -4.92 14.90
N THR A 19 -2.75 -3.90 15.34
CA THR A 19 -2.18 -2.75 16.04
C THR A 19 -1.62 -3.14 17.39
N ALA A 20 -2.32 -3.94 18.18
CA ALA A 20 -1.83 -4.41 19.47
C ALA A 20 -0.55 -5.23 19.30
N ALA A 21 -0.53 -6.17 18.34
CA ALA A 21 0.67 -6.94 18.01
C ALA A 21 1.83 -6.04 17.57
N TYR A 22 1.55 -5.04 16.71
CA TYR A 22 2.56 -4.07 16.28
C TYR A 22 3.05 -3.17 17.42
N ALA A 23 2.18 -2.73 18.33
CA ALA A 23 2.56 -1.90 19.48
C ALA A 23 3.46 -2.68 20.46
N VAL A 24 3.13 -3.95 20.71
CA VAL A 24 3.98 -4.87 21.48
C VAL A 24 5.32 -5.05 20.77
N TRP A 25 5.31 -5.32 19.47
CA TRP A 25 6.51 -5.40 18.65
C TRP A 25 7.38 -4.15 18.78
N MET A 26 6.78 -2.97 18.61
CA MET A 26 7.49 -1.70 18.74
C MET A 26 8.06 -1.51 20.14
N ALA A 27 7.37 -1.91 21.21
CA ALA A 27 7.90 -1.79 22.57
C ALA A 27 9.15 -2.66 22.82
N PHE A 28 9.23 -3.84 22.20
CA PHE A 28 10.41 -4.71 22.29
C PHE A 28 11.53 -4.27 21.35
N PHE A 29 11.20 -3.84 20.13
CA PHE A 29 12.19 -3.56 19.08
C PHE A 29 12.60 -2.10 18.95
N LEU A 30 11.91 -1.13 19.59
CA LEU A 30 12.34 0.28 19.56
C LEU A 30 13.78 0.46 20.04
N LYS A 31 14.20 -0.35 21.02
CA LYS A 31 15.57 -0.35 21.55
C LYS A 31 16.61 -0.85 20.54
N PHE A 32 16.17 -1.62 19.54
CA PHE A 32 16.98 -2.16 18.45
C PHE A 32 16.79 -1.41 17.12
N ASP A 33 15.91 -0.40 17.07
CA ASP A 33 15.92 0.67 16.04
C ASP A 33 17.13 1.60 16.26
N THR A 34 18.26 1.02 16.63
CA THR A 34 19.58 1.57 16.40
C THR A 34 19.86 1.37 14.91
N TYR A 35 19.19 2.17 14.07
CA TYR A 35 19.88 2.73 12.91
C TYR A 35 21.30 3.09 13.34
N PRO A 36 22.35 2.93 12.51
CA PRO A 36 23.72 3.18 12.94
C PRO A 36 23.92 4.68 13.22
N GLY A 37 23.40 5.16 14.34
CA GLY A 37 23.57 6.51 14.86
C GLY A 37 25.00 6.71 15.35
N ASN A 38 25.69 5.60 15.66
CA ASN A 38 27.10 5.61 16.00
C ASN A 38 28.00 5.82 14.76
N GLU A 39 27.55 5.51 13.55
CA GLU A 39 28.38 5.62 12.32
C GLU A 39 27.94 6.76 11.38
N THR A 40 26.70 7.24 11.48
CA THR A 40 26.16 8.31 10.61
C THR A 40 26.13 9.70 11.28
N GLY A 41 26.54 9.82 12.54
CA GLY A 41 26.53 11.10 13.27
C GLY A 41 25.12 11.63 13.59
N ILE A 42 24.07 10.89 13.24
CA ILE A 42 22.69 11.25 13.56
C ILE A 42 22.39 10.75 14.98
N ASN A 43 22.82 11.54 15.97
CA ASN A 43 22.27 11.51 17.32
C ASN A 43 20.80 11.92 17.28
N GLY A 44 19.94 11.03 16.79
CA GLY A 44 18.50 11.16 16.96
C GLY A 44 18.19 10.97 18.44
N SER A 45 17.77 12.05 19.12
CA SER A 45 17.34 11.95 20.51
C SER A 45 16.30 10.85 20.66
N VAL A 46 16.43 10.03 21.71
CA VAL A 46 15.48 8.94 22.06
C VAL A 46 14.01 9.38 21.92
N GLY A 47 13.73 10.65 22.19
CA GLY A 47 12.41 11.26 22.00
C GLY A 47 11.85 11.20 20.57
N ARG A 48 12.68 11.34 19.52
CA ARG A 48 12.21 11.23 18.12
C ARG A 48 11.76 9.80 17.77
N TYR A 49 12.43 8.79 18.30
CA TYR A 49 12.06 7.39 18.09
C TYR A 49 10.79 7.01 18.83
N ILE A 50 10.64 7.47 20.08
CA ILE A 50 9.40 7.31 20.85
C ILE A 50 8.23 8.00 20.14
N ALA A 51 8.44 9.25 19.69
CA ALA A 51 7.43 9.98 18.94
C ALA A 51 7.00 9.22 17.67
N TRP A 52 7.95 8.66 16.92
CA TRP A 52 7.64 7.83 15.75
C TRP A 52 6.92 6.52 16.13
N GLY A 53 7.34 5.84 17.19
CA GLY A 53 6.67 4.64 17.69
C GLY A 53 5.20 4.91 17.99
N ILE A 54 4.91 5.96 18.75
CA ILE A 54 3.55 6.39 19.05
C ILE A 54 2.79 6.78 17.78
N PHE A 55 3.41 7.62 16.93
CA PHE A 55 2.79 8.07 15.68
C PHE A 55 2.42 6.91 14.77
N SER A 56 3.32 5.93 14.60
CA SER A 56 3.11 4.79 13.71
C SER A 56 2.01 3.85 14.22
N VAL A 57 1.89 3.66 15.54
CA VAL A 57 0.77 2.92 16.18
C VAL A 57 -0.55 3.65 15.94
N VAL A 58 -0.58 4.97 16.13
CA VAL A 58 -1.77 5.80 15.88
C VAL A 58 -2.13 5.75 14.38
N ALA A 59 -1.15 5.90 13.49
CA ALA A 59 -1.35 5.83 12.05
C ALA A 59 -1.97 4.50 11.65
N LEU A 60 -1.47 3.38 12.18
CA LEU A 60 -2.01 2.05 11.92
C LEU A 60 -3.48 1.91 12.37
N LEU A 61 -3.84 2.48 13.53
CA LEU A 61 -5.24 2.53 13.98
C LEU A 61 -6.14 3.35 13.07
N LEU A 62 -5.62 4.41 12.44
CA LEU A 62 -6.40 5.26 11.53
C LEU A 62 -6.79 4.51 10.24
N PHE A 63 -6.05 3.46 9.84
CA PHE A 63 -6.38 2.71 8.62
C PHE A 63 -7.77 2.06 8.68
N GLN A 64 -8.24 1.67 9.86
CA GLN A 64 -9.58 1.11 10.04
C GLN A 64 -10.68 2.12 9.68
N LEU A 65 -10.41 3.42 9.81
CA LEU A 65 -11.35 4.49 9.47
C LEU A 65 -11.59 4.55 7.96
N TYR A 66 -10.61 4.17 7.14
CA TYR A 66 -10.80 4.11 5.69
C TYR A 66 -11.82 3.03 5.31
N ILE A 67 -11.80 1.85 5.95
CA ILE A 67 -12.82 0.82 5.71
C ILE A 67 -14.22 1.38 6.00
N LYS A 68 -14.39 2.10 7.11
CA LYS A 68 -15.65 2.79 7.44
C LYS A 68 -16.02 3.86 6.40
N LEU A 69 -15.04 4.64 5.95
CA LEU A 69 -15.22 5.74 5.01
C LEU A 69 -15.70 5.24 3.64
N PHE A 70 -15.15 4.13 3.15
CA PHE A 70 -15.53 3.56 1.85
C PHE A 70 -16.77 2.65 1.93
N PHE A 71 -16.90 1.82 2.96
CA PHE A 71 -17.99 0.83 3.09
C PHE A 71 -19.10 1.23 4.05
N GLY A 72 -19.13 2.49 4.48
CA GLY A 72 -20.24 3.08 5.21
C GLY A 72 -21.52 3.17 4.37
N GLU A 73 -22.54 3.85 4.91
CA GLU A 73 -23.89 3.86 4.32
C GLU A 73 -24.00 4.69 3.04
N LYS A 74 -23.07 5.64 2.82
CA LYS A 74 -23.07 6.54 1.67
C LYS A 74 -22.10 6.06 0.58
N LYS A 75 -22.40 6.35 -0.69
CA LYS A 75 -21.41 6.19 -1.77
C LYS A 75 -20.28 7.21 -1.59
N PRO A 76 -19.04 6.88 -2.00
CA PRO A 76 -17.97 7.85 -2.12
C PRO A 76 -18.38 9.07 -2.95
N GLY A 77 -18.30 10.26 -2.36
CA GLY A 77 -18.55 11.54 -3.04
C GLY A 77 -17.33 12.03 -3.83
N LYS A 78 -17.48 13.21 -4.48
CA LYS A 78 -16.40 13.86 -5.24
C LYS A 78 -15.14 14.13 -4.38
N GLY A 79 -15.31 14.51 -3.12
CA GLY A 79 -14.18 14.74 -2.20
C GLY A 79 -13.35 13.47 -1.93
N LEU A 80 -14.01 12.33 -1.74
CA LEU A 80 -13.30 11.05 -1.51
C LEU A 80 -12.61 10.56 -2.78
N ARG A 81 -13.22 10.79 -3.96
CA ARG A 81 -12.58 10.54 -5.25
C ARG A 81 -11.32 11.40 -5.42
N LEU A 82 -11.40 12.69 -5.10
CA LEU A 82 -10.26 13.62 -5.20
C LEU A 82 -9.14 13.21 -4.23
N PHE A 83 -9.48 12.86 -2.99
CA PHE A 83 -8.53 12.34 -2.01
C PHE A 83 -7.79 11.11 -2.55
N CYS A 84 -8.52 10.12 -3.09
CA CYS A 84 -7.89 8.91 -3.65
C CYS A 84 -6.96 9.23 -4.82
N LEU A 85 -7.35 10.16 -5.70
CA LEU A 85 -6.53 10.57 -6.84
C LEU A 85 -5.25 11.26 -6.40
N ILE A 86 -5.36 12.29 -5.56
CA ILE A 86 -4.19 13.02 -5.04
C ILE A 86 -3.25 12.07 -4.32
N ASN A 87 -3.80 11.20 -3.48
CA ASN A 87 -3.02 10.22 -2.73
C ASN A 87 -2.34 9.18 -3.63
N LEU A 88 -3.01 8.73 -4.71
CA LEU A 88 -2.42 7.81 -5.69
C LEU A 88 -1.24 8.45 -6.44
N LEU A 89 -1.44 9.68 -6.95
CA LEU A 89 -0.41 10.42 -7.68
C LEU A 89 0.76 10.79 -6.78
N PHE A 90 0.49 11.24 -5.56
CA PHE A 90 1.51 11.53 -4.57
C PHE A 90 2.28 10.27 -4.18
N GLY A 91 1.59 9.15 -3.91
CA GLY A 91 2.24 7.87 -3.61
C GLY A 91 3.17 7.42 -4.73
N PHE A 92 2.68 7.44 -5.98
CA PHE A 92 3.50 7.12 -7.15
C PHE A 92 4.73 8.03 -7.28
N ALA A 93 4.54 9.34 -7.17
CA ALA A 93 5.62 10.32 -7.29
C ALA A 93 6.65 10.17 -6.18
N PHE A 94 6.20 10.08 -4.92
CA PHE A 94 7.07 9.97 -3.75
C PHE A 94 7.90 8.68 -3.76
N ILE A 95 7.27 7.54 -4.06
CA ILE A 95 7.95 6.24 -4.08
C ILE A 95 8.98 6.17 -5.20
N THR A 96 8.63 6.69 -6.37
CA THR A 96 9.55 6.77 -7.50
C THR A 96 10.71 7.70 -7.18
N TRP A 97 10.43 8.91 -6.71
CA TRP A 97 11.46 9.88 -6.36
C TRP A 97 12.41 9.35 -5.28
N TYR A 98 11.88 8.79 -4.20
CA TYR A 98 12.68 8.18 -3.13
C TYR A 98 13.55 7.01 -3.63
N GLY A 99 12.98 6.13 -4.48
CA GLY A 99 13.71 4.99 -5.04
C GLY A 99 14.94 5.39 -5.87
N PHE A 100 15.02 6.64 -6.31
CA PHE A 100 16.13 7.18 -7.10
C PHE A 100 17.06 8.11 -6.31
N PHE A 101 16.97 8.15 -4.96
CA PHE A 101 17.96 8.87 -4.13
C PHE A 101 19.38 8.33 -4.29
N ARG A 102 19.48 7.05 -4.67
CA ARG A 102 20.69 6.34 -5.05
C ARG A 102 20.40 5.51 -6.29
N ASN A 103 21.41 4.85 -6.84
CA ASN A 103 21.25 3.98 -7.99
C ASN A 103 20.30 2.80 -7.66
N PRO A 104 19.08 2.75 -8.24
CA PRO A 104 18.11 1.70 -7.93
C PRO A 104 18.48 0.34 -8.53
N LEU A 105 19.52 0.28 -9.37
CA LEU A 105 20.07 -0.98 -9.88
C LEU A 105 20.99 -1.67 -8.87
N GLU A 106 21.52 -0.92 -7.91
CA GLU A 106 22.45 -1.41 -6.89
C GLU A 106 21.78 -1.57 -5.52
N LEU A 107 20.92 -0.61 -5.14
CA LEU A 107 20.35 -0.54 -3.80
C LEU A 107 18.83 -0.75 -3.82
N THR A 108 18.34 -1.50 -2.82
CA THR A 108 16.90 -1.62 -2.52
C THR A 108 16.37 -0.36 -1.86
N ALA A 109 15.04 -0.20 -1.85
CA ALA A 109 14.39 0.91 -1.15
C ALA A 109 14.75 0.93 0.35
N SER A 110 14.92 -0.24 0.95
CA SER A 110 15.32 -0.38 2.35
C SER A 110 16.80 -0.10 2.62
N MET A 111 17.68 -0.40 1.66
CA MET A 111 19.11 -0.04 1.74
C MET A 111 19.32 1.46 1.64
N ILE A 112 18.62 2.14 0.72
CA ILE A 112 18.57 3.61 0.68
C ILE A 112 18.07 4.15 2.03
N GLY A 113 17.16 3.42 2.67
CA GLY A 113 16.60 3.77 3.95
C GLY A 113 17.66 3.91 5.04
N LEU A 114 18.76 3.13 4.98
CA LEU A 114 19.87 3.19 5.93
C LEU A 114 20.50 4.60 6.01
N GLU A 115 20.56 5.31 4.89
CA GLU A 115 21.04 6.70 4.82
C GLU A 115 19.91 7.71 5.04
N PHE A 116 18.68 7.38 4.61
CA PHE A 116 17.52 8.27 4.65
C PHE A 116 16.34 7.70 5.47
N PRO A 117 16.50 7.47 6.79
CA PRO A 117 15.55 6.72 7.63
C PRO A 117 14.13 7.28 7.61
N TRP A 118 14.01 8.60 7.73
CA TRP A 118 12.71 9.25 7.75
C TRP A 118 12.00 9.17 6.40
N HIS A 119 12.74 9.24 5.30
CA HIS A 119 12.16 9.08 3.96
C HIS A 119 11.67 7.65 3.77
N PHE A 120 12.39 6.64 4.25
CA PHE A 120 11.94 5.24 4.20
C PHE A 120 10.70 4.98 5.07
N LYS A 121 10.65 5.59 6.26
CA LYS A 121 9.48 5.57 7.14
C LYS A 121 8.24 6.18 6.44
N MET A 122 8.41 7.33 5.81
CA MET A 122 7.33 7.96 5.03
C MET A 122 6.98 7.16 3.78
N TRP A 123 7.96 6.50 3.15
CA TRP A 123 7.76 5.65 1.97
C TRP A 123 6.78 4.52 2.26
N GLY A 124 6.95 3.76 3.34
CA GLY A 124 6.02 2.68 3.69
C GLY A 124 4.63 3.18 4.08
N LEU A 125 4.55 4.31 4.80
CA LEU A 125 3.27 4.94 5.14
C LEU A 125 2.50 5.36 3.89
N PHE A 126 3.14 6.06 2.97
CA PHE A 126 2.50 6.55 1.75
C PHE A 126 2.21 5.43 0.75
N ALA A 127 3.08 4.42 0.64
CA ALA A 127 2.85 3.22 -0.16
C ALA A 127 1.58 2.49 0.28
N SER A 128 1.48 2.17 1.57
CA SER A 128 0.30 1.50 2.12
C SER A 128 -0.95 2.36 2.01
N LEU A 129 -0.88 3.64 2.39
CA LEU A 129 -2.04 4.53 2.37
C LEU A 129 -2.59 4.72 0.95
N SER A 130 -1.72 4.98 -0.03
CA SER A 130 -2.12 5.21 -1.43
C SER A 130 -2.72 3.97 -2.08
N ILE A 131 -2.09 2.80 -1.93
CA ILE A 131 -2.61 1.54 -2.47
C ILE A 131 -3.91 1.15 -1.77
N PHE A 132 -3.94 1.13 -0.44
CA PHE A 132 -5.11 0.65 0.31
C PHE A 132 -6.36 1.45 0.01
N THR A 133 -6.27 2.77 0.10
CA THR A 133 -7.43 3.66 -0.14
C THR A 133 -7.94 3.54 -1.57
N ASN A 134 -7.05 3.36 -2.56
CA ASN A 134 -7.45 3.20 -3.95
C ASN A 134 -8.02 1.81 -4.26
N VAL A 135 -7.56 0.76 -3.58
CA VAL A 135 -8.18 -0.57 -3.64
C VAL A 135 -9.59 -0.52 -3.05
N LEU A 136 -9.76 0.06 -1.85
CA LEU A 136 -11.09 0.21 -1.22
C LEU A 136 -12.03 1.07 -2.07
N TYR A 137 -11.51 2.13 -2.70
CA TYR A 137 -12.28 2.96 -3.63
C TYR A 137 -12.73 2.15 -4.86
N ALA A 138 -11.84 1.39 -5.50
CA ALA A 138 -12.16 0.52 -6.63
C ALA A 138 -13.28 -0.46 -6.26
N TYR A 139 -13.09 -1.18 -5.15
CA TYR A 139 -14.05 -2.14 -4.64
C TYR A 139 -15.43 -1.50 -4.46
N ARG A 140 -15.45 -0.33 -3.84
CA ARG A 140 -16.68 0.36 -3.54
C ARG A 140 -17.40 0.87 -4.78
N MET A 141 -16.67 1.46 -5.72
CA MET A 141 -17.24 2.00 -6.96
C MET A 141 -17.82 0.89 -7.84
N ASP A 142 -17.23 -0.30 -7.77
CA ASP A 142 -17.68 -1.51 -8.47
C ASP A 142 -18.65 -2.40 -7.68
N ASN A 143 -19.12 -1.93 -6.51
CA ASN A 143 -20.01 -2.65 -5.58
C ASN A 143 -19.48 -4.04 -5.15
N TYR A 144 -18.17 -4.20 -5.13
CA TYR A 144 -17.48 -5.38 -4.64
C TYR A 144 -17.22 -5.27 -3.13
N CYS A 145 -17.77 -6.20 -2.35
CA CYS A 145 -17.60 -6.26 -0.88
C CYS A 145 -16.86 -7.53 -0.44
N GLY A 146 -15.94 -8.04 -1.27
CA GLY A 146 -15.23 -9.30 -1.00
C GLY A 146 -14.33 -9.19 0.23
N LYS A 147 -14.67 -9.94 1.28
CA LYS A 147 -13.94 -9.91 2.56
C LYS A 147 -12.48 -10.30 2.42
N LEU A 148 -12.18 -11.32 1.61
CA LEU A 148 -10.82 -11.81 1.41
C LEU A 148 -9.89 -10.72 0.90
N GLY A 149 -10.31 -9.97 -0.12
CA GLY A 149 -9.51 -8.88 -0.67
C GLY A 149 -9.27 -7.75 0.32
N ILE A 150 -10.26 -7.39 1.14
CA ILE A 150 -10.13 -6.37 2.19
C ILE A 150 -9.17 -6.85 3.28
N THR A 151 -9.28 -8.11 3.70
CA THR A 151 -8.38 -8.73 4.68
C THR A 151 -6.94 -8.77 4.16
N CYS A 152 -6.71 -9.23 2.93
CA CYS A 152 -5.38 -9.23 2.31
C CYS A 152 -4.79 -7.82 2.27
N GLY A 153 -5.54 -6.83 1.77
CA GLY A 153 -5.08 -5.45 1.74
C GLY A 153 -4.76 -4.90 3.13
N SER A 154 -5.58 -5.23 4.14
CA SER A 154 -5.38 -4.77 5.52
C SER A 154 -4.10 -5.35 6.14
N ILE A 155 -3.89 -6.67 6.01
CA ILE A 155 -2.70 -7.35 6.54
C ILE A 155 -1.45 -6.86 5.82
N GLY A 156 -1.48 -6.76 4.48
CA GLY A 156 -0.36 -6.24 3.70
C GLY A 156 0.03 -4.83 4.14
N CYS A 157 -0.95 -3.94 4.29
CA CYS A 157 -0.71 -2.56 4.73
C CYS A 157 -0.21 -2.47 6.18
N ALA A 158 -0.61 -3.39 7.06
CA ALA A 158 -0.04 -3.43 8.40
C ALA A 158 1.41 -3.96 8.39
N ALA A 159 1.71 -4.95 7.55
CA ALA A 159 3.03 -5.57 7.49
C ALA A 159 4.15 -4.61 7.04
N ILE A 160 3.85 -3.61 6.20
CA ILE A 160 4.86 -2.62 5.77
C ILE A 160 5.38 -1.78 6.94
N PHE A 161 4.58 -1.60 8.01
CA PHE A 161 5.03 -0.89 9.21
C PHE A 161 6.14 -1.64 9.94
N VAL A 162 6.16 -2.97 9.88
CA VAL A 162 7.30 -3.75 10.41
C VAL A 162 8.56 -3.46 9.58
N THR A 163 8.43 -3.49 8.26
CA THR A 163 9.52 -3.31 7.30
C THR A 163 10.26 -1.98 7.48
N ILE A 164 9.52 -0.87 7.62
CA ILE A 164 10.09 0.47 7.71
C ILE A 164 10.73 0.80 9.07
N ASN A 165 10.40 0.03 10.10
CA ASN A 165 10.99 0.17 11.44
C ASN A 165 12.17 -0.77 11.67
N VAL A 166 12.35 -1.74 10.79
CA VAL A 166 13.37 -2.77 10.89
C VAL A 166 14.05 -2.86 9.53
N PRO A 167 14.93 -1.93 9.13
CA PRO A 167 15.53 -1.97 7.80
C PRO A 167 16.47 -3.17 7.68
N SER A 168 16.50 -3.79 6.51
CA SER A 168 17.57 -4.72 6.15
C SER A 168 18.91 -4.01 6.33
N ALA A 169 19.80 -4.58 7.15
CA ALA A 169 21.21 -4.19 7.09
C ALA A 169 21.73 -4.46 5.67
N GLY A 170 22.78 -3.73 5.26
CA GLY A 170 23.47 -3.90 3.99
C GLY A 170 24.15 -5.27 3.85
N GLU A 171 25.30 -5.32 3.18
CA GLU A 171 25.98 -6.56 2.78
C GLU A 171 26.28 -7.55 3.94
N ASP A 172 26.33 -7.11 5.19
CA ASP A 172 26.55 -7.93 6.41
C ASP A 172 25.29 -8.67 6.92
N LEU A 173 24.54 -9.27 6.00
CA LEU A 173 23.23 -9.86 6.25
C LEU A 173 23.35 -11.20 6.99
N ILE A 174 23.28 -11.19 8.32
CA ILE A 174 22.92 -12.41 9.06
C ILE A 174 21.44 -12.69 8.76
N LEU A 175 21.20 -13.50 7.72
CA LEU A 175 19.87 -13.89 7.22
C LEU A 175 18.94 -14.38 8.33
N ASN A 176 19.48 -15.09 9.32
CA ASN A 176 18.74 -15.67 10.44
C ASN A 176 18.50 -14.69 11.61
N SER A 177 18.98 -13.44 11.51
CA SER A 177 18.71 -12.46 12.56
C SER A 177 17.21 -12.12 12.59
N LEU A 178 16.65 -11.99 13.78
CA LEU A 178 15.24 -11.64 13.98
C LEU A 178 14.89 -10.31 13.28
N ARG A 179 15.85 -9.37 13.24
CA ARG A 179 15.76 -8.11 12.48
C ARG A 179 15.56 -8.36 10.98
N CYS A 180 16.46 -9.13 10.36
CA CYS A 180 16.39 -9.44 8.94
C CYS A 180 15.10 -10.19 8.60
N MET A 181 14.79 -11.26 9.32
CA MET A 181 13.58 -12.06 9.08
C MET A 181 12.30 -11.22 9.18
N SER A 182 12.24 -10.29 10.13
CA SER A 182 11.07 -9.42 10.31
C SER A 182 10.93 -8.39 9.19
N HIS A 183 12.04 -7.80 8.74
CA HIS A 183 12.07 -6.91 7.57
C HIS A 183 11.51 -7.61 6.34
N TRP A 184 12.09 -8.75 5.99
CA TRP A 184 11.73 -9.49 4.79
C TRP A 184 10.30 -10.04 4.87
N THR A 185 9.90 -10.58 6.02
CA THR A 185 8.52 -11.05 6.23
C THR A 185 7.53 -9.90 6.05
N GLY A 186 7.81 -8.73 6.62
CA GLY A 186 6.99 -7.54 6.45
C GLY A 186 6.89 -7.10 4.98
N ALA A 187 8.02 -7.04 4.29
CA ALA A 187 8.09 -6.59 2.90
C ALA A 187 7.35 -7.56 1.96
N LEU A 188 7.55 -8.87 2.13
CA LEU A 188 6.87 -9.90 1.35
C LEU A 188 5.37 -9.91 1.62
N LEU A 189 4.93 -9.82 2.88
CA LEU A 189 3.51 -9.74 3.20
C LEU A 189 2.86 -8.49 2.59
N PHE A 190 3.54 -7.33 2.64
CA PHE A 190 3.06 -6.12 1.97
C PHE A 190 2.93 -6.34 0.45
N ALA A 191 3.99 -6.85 -0.20
CA ALA A 191 4.00 -7.06 -1.64
C ALA A 191 2.90 -8.06 -2.08
N PHE A 192 2.88 -9.26 -1.49
CA PHE A 192 1.96 -10.32 -1.91
C PHE A 192 0.52 -10.06 -1.50
N LEU A 193 0.25 -9.61 -0.27
CA LEU A 193 -1.13 -9.38 0.17
C LEU A 193 -1.69 -8.04 -0.33
N GLY A 194 -0.82 -7.03 -0.50
CA GLY A 194 -1.15 -5.78 -1.18
C GLY A 194 -1.54 -6.02 -2.63
N ALA A 195 -0.66 -6.65 -3.42
CA ALA A 195 -0.98 -7.02 -4.80
C ALA A 195 -2.15 -8.02 -4.87
N GLY A 196 -2.21 -8.98 -3.93
CA GLY A 196 -3.26 -9.98 -3.82
C GLY A 196 -4.64 -9.35 -3.68
N SER A 197 -4.78 -8.24 -2.95
CA SER A 197 -6.05 -7.51 -2.88
C SER A 197 -6.50 -7.04 -4.27
N ILE A 198 -5.61 -6.44 -5.07
CA ILE A 198 -5.90 -6.02 -6.44
C ILE A 198 -6.25 -7.23 -7.32
N VAL A 199 -5.45 -8.30 -7.26
CA VAL A 199 -5.67 -9.53 -8.05
C VAL A 199 -7.01 -10.18 -7.73
N ILE A 200 -7.39 -10.29 -6.46
CA ILE A 200 -8.68 -10.87 -6.05
C ILE A 200 -9.85 -10.10 -6.67
N PHE A 201 -9.77 -8.76 -6.67
CA PHE A 201 -10.79 -7.91 -7.30
C PHE A 201 -10.81 -8.05 -8.82
N LEU A 202 -9.65 -8.01 -9.45
CA LEU A 202 -9.51 -8.20 -10.89
C LEU A 202 -10.09 -9.55 -11.32
N LEU A 203 -9.72 -10.65 -10.65
CA LEU A 203 -10.25 -11.99 -10.91
C LEU A 203 -11.77 -12.05 -10.73
N HIS A 204 -12.32 -11.40 -9.71
CA HIS A 204 -13.77 -11.31 -9.56
C HIS A 204 -14.42 -10.63 -10.78
N LYS A 205 -13.86 -9.51 -11.25
CA LYS A 205 -14.36 -8.80 -12.44
C LYS A 205 -14.13 -9.54 -13.76
N THR A 206 -13.10 -10.38 -13.88
CA THR A 206 -12.94 -11.26 -15.04
C THR A 206 -14.08 -12.28 -15.15
N ARG A 207 -14.59 -12.78 -14.01
CA ARG A 207 -15.71 -13.73 -13.98
C ARG A 207 -17.03 -13.11 -14.44
N GLU A 208 -17.15 -11.78 -14.35
CA GLU A 208 -18.25 -11.00 -14.95
C GLU A 208 -18.12 -10.88 -16.49
N LYS A 209 -17.17 -11.58 -17.11
CA LYS A 209 -16.92 -11.65 -18.56
C LYS A 209 -16.54 -10.31 -19.22
N ASN A 210 -15.97 -9.38 -18.46
CA ASN A 210 -15.46 -8.13 -19.02
C ASN A 210 -14.00 -8.29 -19.51
N ILE A 211 -13.82 -8.31 -20.84
CA ILE A 211 -12.51 -8.52 -21.49
C ILE A 211 -11.43 -7.53 -21.04
N ARG A 212 -11.80 -6.29 -20.71
CA ARG A 212 -10.85 -5.26 -20.28
C ARG A 212 -10.23 -5.64 -18.94
N TYR A 213 -11.04 -6.12 -17.99
CA TYR A 213 -10.54 -6.63 -16.72
C TYR A 213 -9.67 -7.88 -16.94
N THR A 214 -10.03 -8.76 -17.89
CA THR A 214 -9.20 -9.93 -18.21
C THR A 214 -7.82 -9.53 -18.72
N ILE A 215 -7.73 -8.60 -19.67
CA ILE A 215 -6.45 -8.10 -20.20
C ILE A 215 -5.60 -7.53 -19.07
N VAL A 216 -6.17 -6.65 -18.24
CA VAL A 216 -5.43 -6.04 -17.12
C VAL A 216 -5.02 -7.07 -16.07
N THR A 217 -5.84 -8.09 -15.80
CA THR A 217 -5.48 -9.20 -14.90
C THR A 217 -4.26 -9.96 -15.42
N VAL A 218 -4.24 -10.30 -16.72
CA VAL A 218 -3.12 -11.01 -17.34
C VAL A 218 -1.86 -10.16 -17.33
N LEU A 219 -1.94 -8.88 -17.72
CA LEU A 219 -0.79 -7.98 -17.72
C LEU A 219 -0.24 -7.74 -16.31
N PHE A 220 -1.11 -7.50 -15.33
CA PHE A 220 -0.67 -7.31 -13.95
C PHE A 220 -0.06 -8.60 -13.38
N GLY A 221 -0.67 -9.75 -13.64
CA GLY A 221 -0.11 -11.06 -13.28
C GLY A 221 1.25 -11.34 -13.93
N ALA A 222 1.43 -10.95 -15.20
CA ALA A 222 2.69 -11.07 -15.91
C ALA A 222 3.79 -10.19 -15.29
N VAL A 223 3.47 -8.96 -14.85
CA VAL A 223 4.42 -8.10 -14.12
C VAL A 223 4.83 -8.74 -12.79
N LEU A 224 3.88 -9.31 -12.03
CA LEU A 224 4.20 -9.99 -10.77
C LEU A 224 5.08 -11.23 -11.01
N ALA A 225 4.79 -12.03 -12.04
CA ALA A 225 5.60 -13.18 -12.41
C ALA A 225 7.00 -12.77 -12.87
N LEU A 226 7.10 -11.73 -13.71
CA LEU A 226 8.38 -11.16 -14.15
C LEU A 226 9.21 -10.68 -12.96
N MET A 227 8.59 -10.00 -11.99
CA MET A 227 9.28 -9.56 -10.77
C MET A 227 9.85 -10.76 -9.99
N LEU A 228 9.13 -11.87 -9.88
CA LEU A 228 9.64 -13.08 -9.22
C LEU A 228 10.83 -13.69 -9.98
N VAL A 229 10.74 -13.75 -11.32
CA VAL A 229 11.85 -14.23 -12.16
C VAL A 229 13.07 -13.33 -12.01
N LEU A 230 12.90 -12.01 -12.07
CA LEU A 230 13.99 -11.05 -11.89
C LEU A 230 14.61 -11.14 -10.50
N LEU A 231 13.79 -11.29 -9.46
CA LEU A 231 14.29 -11.45 -8.08
C LEU A 231 15.18 -12.69 -7.93
N VAL A 232 14.83 -13.80 -8.60
CA VAL A 232 15.61 -15.05 -8.56
C VAL A 232 16.86 -15.00 -9.45
N THR A 233 16.80 -14.30 -10.58
CA THR A 233 17.88 -14.32 -11.60
C THR A 233 18.90 -13.19 -11.44
N VAL A 234 18.44 -11.99 -11.08
CA VAL A 234 19.26 -10.78 -10.93
C VAL A 234 19.54 -10.47 -9.46
N GLY A 235 18.70 -10.97 -8.55
CA GLY A 235 18.75 -10.64 -7.13
C GLY A 235 17.87 -9.45 -6.78
N LYS A 236 18.05 -8.91 -5.56
CA LYS A 236 17.27 -7.77 -5.05
C LYS A 236 17.88 -6.45 -5.54
N ASN A 237 17.06 -5.56 -6.06
CA ASN A 237 17.39 -4.15 -6.27
C ASN A 237 16.13 -3.29 -6.24
N GLY A 238 16.29 -1.98 -6.08
CA GLY A 238 15.19 -1.03 -5.94
C GLY A 238 14.30 -0.95 -7.18
N LEU A 239 14.83 -1.21 -8.37
CA LEU A 239 14.06 -1.21 -9.61
C LEU A 239 13.07 -2.39 -9.67
N ILE A 240 13.53 -3.59 -9.31
CA ILE A 240 12.71 -4.81 -9.23
C ILE A 240 11.63 -4.65 -8.15
N GLU A 241 11.95 -4.04 -7.01
CA GLU A 241 10.99 -3.73 -5.94
C GLU A 241 9.93 -2.70 -6.36
N SER A 242 10.31 -1.75 -7.22
CA SER A 242 9.42 -0.66 -7.67
C SER A 242 8.48 -1.09 -8.80
N LEU A 243 8.87 -2.05 -9.63
CA LEU A 243 8.07 -2.52 -10.76
C LEU A 243 6.63 -2.96 -10.40
N PRO A 244 6.40 -3.85 -9.40
CA PRO A 244 5.04 -4.24 -9.01
C PRO A 244 4.26 -3.06 -8.42
N MET A 245 4.93 -2.13 -7.75
CA MET A 245 4.31 -0.91 -7.20
C MET A 245 3.82 0.00 -8.33
N TRP A 246 4.66 0.29 -9.32
CA TRP A 246 4.28 1.10 -10.49
C TRP A 246 3.12 0.48 -11.27
N ALA A 247 3.15 -0.83 -11.45
CA ALA A 247 2.05 -1.55 -12.08
C ALA A 247 0.76 -1.44 -11.25
N ALA A 248 0.84 -1.57 -9.93
CA ALA A 248 -0.32 -1.39 -9.04
C ALA A 248 -0.89 0.04 -9.14
N TYR A 249 -0.03 1.07 -9.13
CA TYR A 249 -0.44 2.46 -9.31
C TYR A 249 -1.16 2.69 -10.64
N LEU A 250 -0.58 2.19 -11.73
CA LEU A 250 -1.17 2.30 -13.06
C LEU A 250 -2.52 1.60 -13.13
N VAL A 251 -2.61 0.35 -12.67
CA VAL A 251 -3.84 -0.43 -12.67
C VAL A 251 -4.94 0.28 -11.86
N LEU A 252 -4.63 0.73 -10.66
CA LEU A 252 -5.57 1.46 -9.81
C LEU A 252 -5.99 2.79 -10.43
N PHE A 253 -5.08 3.50 -11.10
CA PHE A 253 -5.40 4.73 -11.82
C PHE A 253 -6.39 4.46 -12.96
N LEU A 254 -6.10 3.45 -13.79
CA LEU A 254 -6.96 3.05 -14.90
C LEU A 254 -8.35 2.64 -14.40
N ILE A 255 -8.45 1.87 -13.32
CA ILE A 255 -9.73 1.42 -12.75
C ILE A 255 -10.53 2.59 -12.17
N ASN A 256 -9.90 3.42 -11.34
CA ASN A 256 -10.62 4.40 -10.51
C ASN A 256 -10.90 5.72 -11.22
N PHE A 257 -10.01 6.15 -12.11
CA PHE A 257 -10.00 7.53 -12.60
C PHE A 257 -10.18 7.65 -14.09
N THR A 258 -10.16 6.53 -14.83
CA THR A 258 -10.45 6.54 -16.26
C THR A 258 -11.83 5.96 -16.56
N GLY A 259 -12.36 6.27 -17.75
CA GLY A 259 -13.59 5.65 -18.26
C GLY A 259 -13.39 4.23 -18.79
N LEU A 260 -12.19 3.66 -18.70
CA LEU A 260 -11.80 2.45 -19.41
C LEU A 260 -12.61 1.22 -18.99
N PHE A 261 -13.05 1.13 -17.74
CA PHE A 261 -13.77 -0.05 -17.23
C PHE A 261 -15.27 0.15 -17.02
N ARG A 262 -15.79 1.35 -17.29
CA ARG A 262 -17.22 1.63 -17.12
C ARG A 262 -18.04 0.91 -18.19
N THR A 263 -18.99 0.10 -17.76
CA THR A 263 -20.15 -0.30 -18.56
C THR A 263 -21.17 0.84 -18.56
N LYS A 264 -21.98 0.93 -19.63
CA LYS A 264 -22.87 2.07 -19.99
C LYS A 264 -23.84 2.57 -18.89
N GLU A 265 -23.97 1.89 -17.76
CA GLU A 265 -24.90 2.21 -16.67
C GLU A 265 -24.30 3.05 -15.52
N SER A 266 -23.02 3.43 -15.58
CA SER A 266 -22.44 4.33 -14.58
C SER A 266 -22.55 5.79 -15.03
N PRO A 267 -23.56 6.56 -14.59
CA PRO A 267 -23.69 7.94 -14.99
C PRO A 267 -22.44 8.70 -14.54
N VAL A 268 -21.85 9.41 -15.48
CA VAL A 268 -20.99 10.54 -15.17
C VAL A 268 -21.77 11.41 -14.19
N LEU A 269 -21.12 11.85 -13.10
CA LEU A 269 -21.63 13.00 -12.38
C LEU A 269 -21.62 14.15 -13.38
N GLU A 270 -22.73 14.31 -14.11
CA GLU A 270 -22.92 15.35 -15.12
C GLU A 270 -22.50 16.66 -14.48
N GLN A 271 -21.59 17.35 -15.16
CA GLN A 271 -21.38 18.76 -14.88
C GLN A 271 -22.73 19.45 -15.09
N PRO A 272 -23.12 20.40 -14.23
CA PRO A 272 -24.33 21.16 -14.48
C PRO A 272 -24.18 21.82 -15.85
N LYS A 273 -25.04 21.48 -16.81
CA LYS A 273 -25.24 22.33 -17.97
C LYS A 273 -25.75 23.65 -17.42
N GLU A 274 -24.92 24.69 -17.47
CA GLU A 274 -25.40 26.05 -17.27
C GLU A 274 -26.56 26.25 -18.26
N ALA A 275 -27.75 26.46 -17.70
CA ALA A 275 -28.89 26.90 -18.47
C ALA A 275 -28.55 28.31 -18.95
N VAL A 276 -28.13 28.42 -20.21
CA VAL A 276 -28.10 29.69 -20.93
C VAL A 276 -29.56 30.10 -21.12
N THR A 277 -30.09 30.87 -20.19
CA THR A 277 -31.32 31.61 -20.37
C THR A 277 -31.04 32.74 -21.38
N LYS A 278 -31.65 32.62 -22.56
CA LYS A 278 -31.93 33.76 -23.44
C LYS A 278 -33.15 34.49 -22.94
#